data_AF-A0A924U4Q8-F1
#
_entry.id   AF-A0A924U4Q8-F1
#
_cell.length_a   1.000
_cell.length_b   1.000
_cell.length_c   1.000
_cell.angle_alpha   90.00
_cell.angle_beta   90.00
_cell.angle_gamma   90.00
#
_symmetry.space_group_name_H-M   'P 1'
#
loop_
_entity.id
_entity.type
_entity.pdbx_description
1 polymer ?
#
loop_
_entity_poly.entity_id
_entity_poly.type
_entity_poly.pdbx_seq_one_letter_code
_entity_poly.pdbx_strand_id
1 'polypeptide(L)'
;MNLSFIKRLLAAALPAPFAAGNAHADAPANGATLYANSCSGCHGNAPLTSNLNKIYNGRNARSVIDSAIAGDTGGMGSLRSAFPAGSSALADVAAYLGNTPASLSFSATAVGSTATAQTLTVYASLKTGSSLSGIGIATTGDFTRSGGTCATTLGTGLSCTVLVSFTPTAAGAAR
;
A
#
# COMPACT_ATOMS: atom_id res chain seq x y z
N MET A 1 -8.95 -14.82 -2.74
CA MET A 1 -9.55 -13.67 -3.45
C MET A 1 -8.72 -12.45 -3.09
N ASN A 2 -8.22 -11.67 -4.05
CA ASN A 2 -7.22 -10.62 -3.78
C ASN A 2 -7.89 -9.27 -3.49
N LEU A 3 -7.91 -8.81 -2.23
CA LEU A 3 -8.37 -7.45 -1.89
C LEU A 3 -7.20 -6.44 -1.93
N SER A 4 -7.42 -5.30 -2.57
CA SER A 4 -6.53 -4.13 -2.54
C SER A 4 -6.96 -3.22 -1.39
N PHE A 5 -6.18 -3.17 -0.30
CA PHE A 5 -6.67 -2.74 1.01
C PHE A 5 -6.44 -1.27 1.41
N ILE A 6 -5.84 -0.42 0.58
CA ILE A 6 -5.37 0.89 1.09
C ILE A 6 -5.74 1.97 0.10
N LYS A 7 -6.88 2.62 0.31
CA LYS A 7 -7.15 3.90 -0.35
C LYS A 7 -6.85 4.98 0.67
N ARG A 8 -5.67 5.61 0.58
CA ARG A 8 -5.40 6.83 1.35
C ARG A 8 -6.36 7.92 0.91
N LEU A 9 -7.31 8.26 1.77
CA LEU A 9 -8.06 9.49 1.64
C LEU A 9 -7.10 10.66 1.91
N LEU A 10 -6.78 11.41 0.85
CA LEU A 10 -6.14 12.71 0.98
C LEU A 10 -7.04 13.67 1.76
N ALA A 11 -6.39 14.55 2.51
CA ALA A 11 -6.97 15.58 3.36
C ALA A 11 -8.06 16.41 2.66
N ALA A 12 -9.18 16.63 3.36
CA ALA A 12 -10.10 17.74 3.15
C ALA A 12 -9.66 18.91 4.06
N ALA A 13 -9.71 20.21 3.74
CA ALA A 13 -10.22 20.94 2.58
C ALA A 13 -9.64 22.38 2.58
N LEU A 14 -9.50 23.00 1.40
CA LEU A 14 -9.59 24.45 1.17
C LEU A 14 -10.31 24.67 -0.19
N PRO A 15 -11.08 25.76 -0.40
CA PRO A 15 -11.97 25.87 -1.56
C PRO A 15 -11.31 26.65 -2.71
N ALA A 16 -11.12 26.01 -3.86
CA ALA A 16 -11.15 26.65 -5.18
C ALA A 16 -11.22 25.58 -6.31
N PRO A 17 -11.84 25.87 -7.46
CA PRO A 17 -12.26 24.87 -8.43
C PRO A 17 -11.26 24.73 -9.58
N PHE A 18 -10.65 23.56 -9.74
CA PHE A 18 -10.15 23.08 -11.04
C PHE A 18 -10.21 21.55 -11.05
N ALA A 19 -10.89 21.02 -12.05
CA ALA A 19 -11.04 19.59 -12.30
C ALA A 19 -9.72 18.97 -12.78
N ALA A 20 -9.50 17.71 -12.38
CA ALA A 20 -9.06 16.57 -13.19
C ALA A 20 -8.04 15.69 -12.47
N GLY A 21 -8.31 14.40 -12.49
CA GLY A 21 -7.35 13.35 -12.18
C GLY A 21 -7.91 12.40 -11.13
N ASN A 22 -8.51 11.31 -11.59
CA ASN A 22 -8.75 10.13 -10.79
C ASN A 22 -7.43 9.78 -10.08
N ALA A 23 -7.33 10.11 -8.79
CA ALA A 23 -6.27 9.65 -7.92
C ALA A 23 -6.42 8.13 -7.86
N HIS A 24 -5.62 7.42 -8.65
CA HIS A 24 -5.48 5.98 -8.55
C HIS A 24 -5.24 5.66 -7.07
N ALA A 25 -6.16 4.88 -6.51
CA ALA A 25 -6.04 4.38 -5.15
C ALA A 25 -4.77 3.54 -5.08
N ASP A 26 -3.90 3.81 -4.09
CA ASP A 26 -2.77 2.97 -3.76
C ASP A 26 -3.20 1.48 -3.84
N ALA A 27 -2.67 0.75 -4.82
CA ALA A 27 -3.06 -0.63 -5.09
C ALA A 27 -1.86 -1.57 -4.92
N PRO A 28 -1.65 -2.14 -3.72
CA PRO A 28 -0.53 -3.04 -3.45
C PRO A 28 -0.41 -4.21 -4.43
N ALA A 29 -1.52 -4.72 -4.96
CA ALA A 29 -1.51 -5.77 -5.98
C ALA A 29 -0.95 -5.28 -7.32
N ASN A 30 -1.33 -4.08 -7.79
CA ASN A 30 -0.76 -3.46 -8.99
C ASN A 30 0.72 -3.12 -8.77
N GLY A 31 1.04 -2.61 -7.59
CA GLY A 31 2.40 -2.29 -7.17
C GLY A 31 3.31 -3.51 -7.19
N ALA A 32 2.80 -4.69 -6.80
CA ALA A 32 3.54 -5.95 -6.89
C ALA A 32 3.90 -6.28 -8.34
N THR A 33 2.95 -6.13 -9.27
CA THR A 33 3.19 -6.35 -10.71
C THR A 33 4.19 -5.34 -11.28
N LEU A 34 4.02 -4.05 -10.97
CA LEU A 34 4.94 -2.99 -11.41
C LEU A 34 6.36 -3.21 -10.87
N TYR A 35 6.47 -3.56 -9.59
CA TYR A 35 7.75 -3.88 -8.95
C TYR A 35 8.43 -5.07 -9.62
N ALA A 36 7.68 -6.16 -9.87
CA ALA A 36 8.21 -7.34 -10.52
C ALA A 36 8.79 -7.02 -11.91
N ASN A 37 8.12 -6.16 -12.68
CA ASN A 37 8.51 -5.81 -14.04
C ASN A 37 9.65 -4.77 -14.12
N SER A 38 9.72 -3.85 -13.16
CA SER A 38 10.56 -2.63 -13.31
C SER A 38 11.59 -2.43 -12.20
N CYS A 39 11.44 -3.08 -11.05
CA CYS A 39 12.27 -2.81 -9.86
C CYS A 39 13.05 -4.04 -9.40
N SER A 40 12.52 -5.24 -9.60
CA SER A 40 13.06 -6.50 -9.07
C SER A 40 14.49 -6.81 -9.56
N GLY A 41 14.86 -6.43 -10.78
CA GLY A 41 16.21 -6.63 -11.32
C GLY A 41 17.31 -5.93 -10.53
N CYS A 42 17.00 -4.81 -9.86
CA CYS A 42 17.95 -4.07 -9.03
C CYS A 42 17.71 -4.27 -7.52
N HIS A 43 16.46 -4.43 -7.10
CA HIS A 43 16.09 -4.52 -5.68
C HIS A 43 15.80 -5.96 -5.20
N GLY A 44 15.92 -6.94 -6.08
CA GLY A 44 15.69 -8.35 -5.79
C GLY A 44 14.21 -8.74 -5.78
N ASN A 45 13.95 -10.05 -5.71
CA ASN A 45 12.61 -10.63 -5.82
C ASN A 45 11.84 -10.69 -4.48
N ALA A 46 12.48 -10.30 -3.37
CA ALA A 46 11.91 -10.37 -2.03
C ALA A 46 11.89 -9.00 -1.32
N PRO A 47 11.27 -7.95 -1.91
CA PRO A 47 11.31 -6.58 -1.39
C PRO A 47 10.65 -6.40 -0.03
N LEU A 48 9.81 -7.34 0.39
CA LEU A 48 9.07 -7.26 1.65
C LEU A 48 9.89 -7.78 2.82
N THR A 49 10.89 -8.64 2.56
CA THR A 49 11.70 -9.32 3.58
C THR A 49 13.20 -9.05 3.46
N SER A 50 13.66 -8.44 2.37
CA SER A 50 15.05 -8.03 2.17
C SER A 50 15.18 -6.54 1.88
N ASN A 51 16.07 -5.85 2.60
CA ASN A 51 16.35 -4.43 2.39
C ASN A 51 17.45 -4.17 1.33
N LEU A 52 17.45 -4.94 0.25
CA LEU A 52 18.44 -4.80 -0.81
C LEU A 52 18.35 -3.41 -1.44
N ASN A 53 19.51 -2.76 -1.62
CA ASN A 53 19.61 -1.41 -2.17
C ASN A 53 18.66 -0.40 -1.48
N LYS A 54 18.49 -0.56 -0.15
CA LYS A 54 17.69 0.30 0.71
C LYS A 54 16.22 0.41 0.30
N ILE A 55 15.64 -0.65 -0.27
CA ILE A 55 14.25 -0.66 -0.77
C ILE A 55 13.22 -0.30 0.32
N TYR A 56 13.52 -0.51 1.61
CA TYR A 56 12.63 -0.13 2.72
C TYR A 56 12.43 1.40 2.84
N ASN A 57 13.26 2.21 2.18
CA ASN A 57 13.04 3.64 2.06
C ASN A 57 11.78 3.98 1.25
N GLY A 58 11.33 3.11 0.33
CA GLY A 58 10.15 3.33 -0.51
C GLY A 58 8.80 2.97 0.15
N ARG A 59 8.82 2.34 1.33
CA ARG A 59 7.61 1.85 2.02
C ARG A 59 6.65 2.99 2.31
N ASN A 60 5.45 2.94 1.71
CA ASN A 60 4.39 3.92 1.92
C ASN A 60 4.85 5.38 1.69
N ALA A 61 5.88 5.58 0.85
CA ALA A 61 6.59 6.83 0.65
C ALA A 61 6.92 7.09 -0.83
N ARG A 62 5.87 7.31 -1.65
CA ARG A 62 6.00 7.64 -3.08
C ARG A 62 7.00 8.76 -3.35
N SER A 63 6.97 9.82 -2.55
CA SER A 63 7.90 10.97 -2.72
C SER A 63 9.37 10.57 -2.64
N VAL A 64 9.71 9.54 -1.86
CA VAL A 64 11.09 9.02 -1.75
C VAL A 64 11.48 8.29 -3.03
N ILE A 65 10.54 7.55 -3.66
CA ILE A 65 10.78 6.85 -4.92
C ILE A 65 10.86 7.85 -6.09
N ASP A 66 9.94 8.81 -6.14
CA ASP A 66 9.96 9.93 -7.11
C ASP A 66 11.32 10.65 -7.08
N SER A 67 11.79 11.02 -5.88
CA SER A 67 13.07 11.73 -5.70
C SER A 67 14.26 10.88 -6.12
N ALA A 68 14.20 9.56 -5.91
CA ALA A 68 15.28 8.66 -6.30
C ALA A 68 15.40 8.55 -7.84
N ILE A 69 14.28 8.45 -8.55
CA ILE A 69 14.24 8.42 -10.02
C ILE A 69 14.64 9.77 -10.61
N ALA A 70 14.09 10.87 -10.08
CA ALA A 70 14.42 12.23 -10.50
C ALA A 70 15.86 12.65 -10.17
N GLY A 71 16.45 12.05 -9.13
CA GLY A 71 17.85 12.25 -8.74
C GLY A 71 18.83 11.23 -9.32
N ASP A 72 18.37 10.31 -10.17
CA ASP A 72 19.17 9.20 -10.70
C ASP A 72 19.95 8.42 -9.62
N THR A 73 19.33 8.22 -8.46
CA THR A 73 19.96 7.54 -7.34
C THR A 73 20.26 6.10 -7.74
N GLY A 74 21.54 5.72 -7.78
CA GLY A 74 21.95 4.37 -8.14
C GLY A 74 21.52 3.92 -9.55
N GLY A 75 21.35 4.85 -10.50
CA GLY A 75 20.94 4.55 -11.88
C GLY A 75 19.42 4.47 -12.11
N MET A 76 18.61 4.82 -11.10
CA MET A 76 17.15 4.82 -11.19
C MET A 76 16.58 5.82 -12.22
N GLY A 77 17.39 6.75 -12.73
CA GLY A 77 17.01 7.72 -13.75
C GLY A 77 16.63 7.08 -15.08
N SER A 78 17.09 5.86 -15.34
CA SER A 78 16.63 5.03 -16.48
C SER A 78 15.11 4.78 -16.47
N LEU A 79 14.45 4.88 -15.32
CA LEU A 79 13.01 4.67 -15.14
C LEU A 79 12.17 5.93 -15.36
N ARG A 80 12.77 7.11 -15.59
CA ARG A 80 12.04 8.40 -15.69
C ARG A 80 10.92 8.39 -16.72
N SER A 81 11.13 7.74 -17.87
CA SER A 81 10.12 7.67 -18.93
C SER A 81 8.97 6.73 -18.59
N ALA A 82 9.25 5.64 -17.87
CA ALA A 82 8.23 4.67 -17.46
C ALA A 82 7.44 5.12 -16.22
N PHE A 83 8.08 5.91 -15.36
CA PHE A 83 7.50 6.44 -14.13
C PHE A 83 7.71 7.95 -14.06
N PRO A 84 6.89 8.75 -14.76
CA PRO A 84 6.92 10.20 -14.64
C PRO A 84 6.74 10.63 -13.19
N ALA A 85 7.34 11.77 -12.84
CA ALA A 85 7.24 12.35 -11.52
C ALA A 85 5.77 12.50 -11.13
N GLY A 86 5.42 11.91 -10.00
CA GLY A 86 4.06 11.97 -9.51
C GLY A 86 3.08 10.97 -10.17
N SER A 87 3.58 9.96 -10.88
CA SER A 87 2.72 8.89 -11.39
C SER A 87 2.00 8.14 -10.25
N SER A 88 0.80 7.66 -10.54
CA SER A 88 0.07 6.74 -9.66
C SER A 88 0.74 5.37 -9.55
N ALA A 89 1.45 4.95 -10.60
CA ALA A 89 2.20 3.70 -10.61
C ALA A 89 3.24 3.63 -9.46
N LEU A 90 3.92 4.73 -9.14
CA LEU A 90 4.83 4.77 -7.99
C LEU A 90 4.11 4.81 -6.64
N ALA A 91 2.86 5.29 -6.60
CA ALA A 91 2.02 5.20 -5.42
C ALA A 91 1.70 3.72 -5.12
N ASP A 92 1.29 2.98 -6.15
CA ASP A 92 1.02 1.55 -6.09
C ASP A 92 2.27 0.76 -5.63
N VAL A 93 3.45 1.05 -6.21
CA VAL A 93 4.71 0.41 -5.77
C VAL A 93 5.04 0.75 -4.32
N ALA A 94 4.93 2.02 -3.91
CA ALA A 94 5.17 2.41 -2.52
C ALA A 94 4.22 1.68 -1.55
N ALA A 95 2.95 1.52 -1.94
CA ALA A 95 1.95 0.77 -1.20
C ALA A 95 2.27 -0.72 -1.15
N TYR A 96 2.71 -1.34 -2.24
CA TYR A 96 3.17 -2.73 -2.22
C TYR A 96 4.33 -2.93 -1.24
N LEU A 97 5.35 -2.07 -1.28
CA LEU A 97 6.50 -2.16 -0.38
C LEU A 97 6.10 -1.99 1.09
N GLY A 98 5.13 -1.12 1.34
CA GLY A 98 4.72 -0.72 2.67
C GLY A 98 3.67 -1.61 3.32
N ASN A 99 3.04 -2.54 2.60
CA ASN A 99 1.86 -3.24 3.11
C ASN A 99 1.90 -4.73 2.76
N THR A 100 1.92 -5.57 3.79
CA THR A 100 2.12 -7.02 3.65
C THR A 100 1.04 -7.80 4.41
N PRO A 101 0.39 -8.79 3.78
CA PRO A 101 0.49 -9.16 2.37
C PRO A 101 -0.17 -8.13 1.44
N ALA A 102 0.14 -8.19 0.14
CA ALA A 102 -0.49 -7.33 -0.88
C ALA A 102 -1.99 -7.62 -1.07
N SER A 103 -2.44 -8.77 -0.58
CA SER A 103 -3.85 -9.19 -0.57
C SER A 103 -4.14 -10.14 0.59
N LEU A 104 -5.35 -10.08 1.13
CA LEU A 104 -5.83 -11.03 2.15
C LEU A 104 -6.75 -12.06 1.50
N SER A 105 -6.60 -13.32 1.89
CA SER A 105 -7.52 -14.40 1.52
C SER A 105 -8.13 -15.02 2.76
N PHE A 106 -9.42 -15.31 2.71
CA PHE A 106 -10.18 -15.91 3.81
C PHE A 106 -10.61 -17.31 3.41
N SER A 107 -10.76 -18.20 4.39
CA SER A 107 -11.32 -19.52 4.17
C SER A 107 -12.81 -19.44 3.79
N ALA A 108 -13.31 -20.49 3.14
CA ALA A 108 -14.75 -20.64 2.92
C ALA A 108 -15.49 -20.52 4.27
N THR A 109 -16.47 -19.63 4.33
CA THR A 109 -17.17 -19.25 5.56
C THR A 109 -18.66 -19.28 5.28
N ALA A 110 -19.43 -19.94 6.16
CA ALA A 110 -20.89 -20.00 6.02
C ALA A 110 -21.52 -18.60 6.17
N VAL A 111 -22.62 -18.36 5.46
CA VAL A 111 -23.38 -17.10 5.56
C VAL A 111 -23.75 -16.83 7.02
N GLY A 112 -23.52 -15.60 7.49
CA GLY A 112 -23.75 -15.17 8.86
C GLY A 112 -22.68 -15.62 9.87
N SER A 113 -21.67 -16.38 9.46
CA SER A 113 -20.53 -16.75 10.32
C SER A 113 -19.33 -15.84 10.04
N THR A 114 -18.50 -15.60 11.06
CA THR A 114 -17.27 -14.79 10.91
C THR A 114 -16.05 -15.68 10.72
N ALA A 115 -15.28 -15.40 9.65
CA ALA A 115 -14.02 -16.07 9.38
C ALA A 115 -12.93 -15.69 10.40
N THR A 116 -11.89 -16.52 10.52
CA THR A 116 -10.66 -16.12 11.21
C THR A 116 -10.11 -14.83 10.63
N ALA A 117 -9.77 -13.88 11.51
CA ALA A 117 -9.22 -12.60 11.08
C ALA A 117 -7.86 -12.76 10.39
N GLN A 118 -7.67 -12.05 9.30
CA GLN A 118 -6.40 -11.97 8.59
C GLN A 118 -5.64 -10.71 8.99
N THR A 119 -4.33 -10.84 9.10
CA THR A 119 -3.45 -9.75 9.51
C THR A 119 -2.81 -9.07 8.30
N LEU A 120 -2.94 -7.76 8.24
CA LEU A 120 -2.19 -6.87 7.36
C LEU A 120 -1.20 -6.07 8.19
N THR A 121 0.07 -6.05 7.79
CA THR A 121 1.11 -5.24 8.41
C THR A 121 1.42 -4.03 7.53
N VAL A 122 1.35 -2.85 8.12
CA VAL A 122 1.71 -1.56 7.51
C VAL A 122 3.08 -1.16 8.03
N TYR A 123 3.98 -0.82 7.12
CA TYR A 123 5.33 -0.36 7.41
C TYR A 123 5.52 1.09 6.96
N ALA A 124 6.14 1.90 7.80
CA ALA A 124 6.61 3.23 7.44
C ALA A 124 8.01 3.17 6.79
N SER A 125 8.30 4.15 5.95
CA SER A 125 9.62 4.34 5.34
C SER A 125 10.72 4.53 6.40
N LEU A 126 11.94 4.09 6.08
CA LEU A 126 13.14 4.38 6.86
C LEU A 126 13.76 5.76 6.56
N LYS A 127 13.29 6.49 5.54
CA LYS A 127 13.97 7.69 5.00
C LYS A 127 13.13 8.96 4.99
N THR A 128 11.82 8.90 5.22
CA THR A 128 10.99 10.12 5.26
C THR A 128 11.38 11.06 6.39
N GLY A 129 11.95 10.54 7.48
CA GLY A 129 12.27 11.33 8.67
C GLY A 129 11.03 11.86 9.42
N SER A 130 9.84 11.63 8.88
CA SER A 130 8.55 12.06 9.40
C SER A 130 7.59 10.87 9.49
N SER A 131 6.72 10.90 10.50
CA SER A 131 5.68 9.91 10.70
C SER A 131 4.75 9.82 9.49
N LEU A 132 4.33 8.59 9.21
CA LEU A 132 3.24 8.32 8.30
C LEU A 132 1.93 8.72 8.95
N SER A 133 1.30 9.77 8.42
CA SER A 133 0.06 10.34 8.97
C SER A 133 -1.15 10.06 8.06
N GLY A 134 -2.35 10.19 8.63
CA GLY A 134 -3.59 10.00 7.89
C GLY A 134 -3.84 8.55 7.51
N ILE A 135 -3.36 7.60 8.32
CA ILE A 135 -3.66 6.17 8.12
C ILE A 135 -5.15 5.97 8.41
N GLY A 136 -5.95 5.98 7.34
CA GLY A 136 -7.37 5.62 7.35
C GLY A 136 -7.53 4.19 6.84
N ILE A 137 -8.13 3.32 7.66
CA ILE A 137 -8.49 1.96 7.26
C ILE A 137 -9.99 1.93 7.03
N ALA A 138 -10.38 1.76 5.76
CA ALA A 138 -11.77 1.57 5.37
C ALA A 138 -11.95 0.13 4.88
N THR A 139 -13.06 -0.49 5.28
CA THR A 139 -13.52 -1.78 4.73
C THR A 139 -14.85 -1.58 4.03
N THR A 140 -15.14 -2.43 3.06
CA THR A 140 -16.39 -2.41 2.28
C THR A 140 -17.07 -3.76 2.34
N GLY A 141 -18.38 -3.80 2.06
CA GLY A 141 -19.14 -5.05 2.00
C GLY A 141 -19.07 -5.83 3.31
N ASP A 142 -18.74 -7.11 3.19
CA ASP A 142 -18.73 -8.09 4.28
C ASP A 142 -17.45 -8.06 5.13
N PHE A 143 -16.57 -7.08 4.89
CA PHE A 143 -15.30 -6.95 5.59
C PHE A 143 -15.38 -5.92 6.72
N THR A 144 -14.74 -6.23 7.84
CA THR A 144 -14.64 -5.33 8.99
C THR A 144 -13.21 -5.27 9.52
N ARG A 145 -12.78 -4.10 9.99
CA ARG A 145 -11.57 -4.01 10.81
C ARG A 145 -11.90 -4.49 12.22
N SER A 146 -11.40 -5.66 12.58
CA SER A 146 -11.64 -6.29 13.89
C SER A 146 -10.59 -5.94 14.94
N GLY A 147 -9.49 -5.26 14.56
CA GLY A 147 -8.48 -4.81 15.52
C GLY A 147 -7.15 -4.41 14.88
N GLY A 148 -6.07 -4.65 15.62
CA GLY A 148 -4.69 -4.32 15.25
C GLY A 148 -4.15 -3.06 15.94
N THR A 149 -2.86 -2.78 15.73
CA THR A 149 -2.14 -1.70 16.40
C THR A 149 -2.06 -0.40 15.60
N CYS A 150 -2.52 -0.37 14.34
CA CYS A 150 -2.48 0.86 13.55
C CYS A 150 -3.40 1.95 14.11
N ALA A 151 -2.78 3.07 14.48
CA ALA A 151 -3.43 4.34 14.76
C ALA A 151 -3.47 5.21 13.49
N THR A 152 -3.86 6.48 13.64
CA THR A 152 -3.85 7.46 12.53
C THR A 152 -2.45 7.90 12.11
N THR A 153 -1.45 7.65 12.96
CA THR A 153 -0.05 7.96 12.71
C THR A 153 0.85 6.78 13.04
N LEU A 154 1.92 6.60 12.26
CA LEU A 154 2.96 5.59 12.47
C LEU A 154 4.34 6.24 12.31
N GLY A 155 5.20 6.14 13.33
CA GLY A 155 6.53 6.73 13.30
C GLY A 155 7.41 6.16 12.18
N THR A 156 8.39 6.95 11.72
CA THR A 156 9.39 6.55 10.71
C THR A 156 10.04 5.22 11.10
N GLY A 157 10.12 4.29 10.14
CA GLY A 157 10.72 2.97 10.33
C GLY A 157 9.96 2.01 11.24
N LEU A 158 8.81 2.41 11.78
CA LEU A 158 7.95 1.53 12.57
C LEU A 158 7.00 0.73 11.67
N SER A 159 6.35 -0.26 12.28
CA SER A 159 5.24 -0.99 11.69
C SER A 159 4.06 -1.06 12.65
N CYS A 160 2.88 -1.30 12.09
CA CYS A 160 1.67 -1.58 12.84
C CYS A 160 0.83 -2.64 12.12
N THR A 161 -0.12 -3.24 12.82
CA THR A 161 -1.01 -4.26 12.27
C THR A 161 -2.44 -3.78 12.13
N VAL A 162 -3.15 -4.36 11.18
CA VAL A 162 -4.59 -4.26 10.99
C VAL A 162 -5.13 -5.69 10.96
N LEU A 163 -6.11 -5.98 11.80
CA LEU A 163 -6.85 -7.24 11.73
C LEU A 163 -8.13 -6.99 10.92
N VAL A 164 -8.34 -7.79 9.90
CA VAL A 164 -9.52 -7.74 9.03
C VAL A 164 -10.28 -9.04 9.17
N SER A 165 -11.57 -8.94 9.45
CA SER A 165 -12.52 -10.06 9.51
C SER A 165 -13.48 -10.02 8.32
N PHE A 166 -14.03 -11.19 7.98
CA PHE A 166 -14.98 -11.37 6.89
C PHE A 166 -16.22 -12.12 7.42
N THR A 167 -17.40 -11.57 7.18
CA THR A 167 -18.69 -12.15 7.59
C THR A 167 -19.66 -12.08 6.42
N PRO A 168 -19.76 -13.13 5.57
CA PRO A 168 -20.59 -13.10 4.38
C PRO A 168 -22.08 -12.94 4.72
N THR A 169 -22.77 -11.98 4.08
CA THR A 169 -24.23 -11.82 4.23
C THR A 169 -25.03 -12.57 3.16
N ALA A 170 -24.37 -13.06 2.11
CA ALA A 170 -24.99 -13.85 1.05
C ALA A 170 -24.04 -14.96 0.57
N ALA A 171 -24.62 -16.03 0.02
CA ALA A 171 -23.82 -17.07 -0.63
C ALA A 171 -23.23 -16.53 -1.93
N GLY A 172 -21.95 -16.82 -2.17
CA GLY A 172 -21.22 -16.35 -3.35
C GLY A 172 -19.90 -15.68 -2.96
N ALA A 173 -19.21 -15.12 -3.96
CA ALA A 173 -17.99 -14.38 -3.72
C ALA A 173 -18.31 -13.04 -3.04
N ALA A 174 -17.60 -12.74 -1.94
CA ALA A 174 -17.58 -11.41 -1.33
C ALA A 174 -17.26 -10.32 -2.37
N ARG A 175 -17.96 -9.19 -2.29
CA ARG A 175 -17.73 -8.00 -3.13
C ARG A 175 -17.11 -6.87 -2.32
#